data_AF-A0A7R9T6S9-F1
#
_entry.id   AF-A0A7R9T6S9-F1
#
_cell.length_a   1.000
_cell.length_b   1.000
_cell.length_c   1.000
_cell.angle_alpha   90.00
_cell.angle_beta   90.00
_cell.angle_gamma   90.00
#
_symmetry.space_group_name_H-M   'P 1'
#
loop_
_entity.id
_entity.type
_entity.pdbx_description
1 polymer ?
#
loop_
_entity_poly.entity_id
_entity_poly.type
_entity_poly.pdbx_seq_one_letter_code
_entity_poly.pdbx_strand_id
1 'polypeptide(L)'
;ATSASSSSSSSSSSNPSRSRRIRAPPPRASRSPSAYFVDVTDADPGVKLAPFEPGMRDATVFGVSHMTNAHEAAEHILVNAPASVVVETGLCKEHGAARGTTFKFDEIFTAIEIGGAKATAEESLQFITRVAHQLRLEERPLHKSPFWQSMKTQLPAEPLVYAAAFAVDARLVFGDRPKETTYRRLLSCPTLAELDETFGNQSERNYRLLLPEDHPLAAVPPMPAHDKFEQICIHERDEILTHTIRLEASNAEGAGEVVAVLGADHVPGVEKRWRSFVDGSATPPTPDEIDALNTAPDTAEDDIGVRLAIMQRLLGLRCTESLVNDANAALDADLDALKGEDIIAFNATSEIYGAARMLLACVNDRDVFDAVIGGRGGCDFGDVLSPMRDVRPMNGGKGWSEEALLWLRTASGVDFSALAAGDSETGSSDPTPF
;
A
#
# COMPACT_ATOMS: atom_id res chain seq x y z
N ALA A 1 85.41 14.29 0.62
CA ALA A 1 83.96 14.21 0.91
C ALA A 1 83.62 12.75 1.21
N THR A 2 83.79 12.43 2.49
CA THR A 2 83.43 11.21 3.24
C THR A 2 81.91 11.10 3.39
N SER A 3 81.24 10.01 3.78
CA SER A 3 81.47 8.57 3.91
C SER A 3 80.15 7.99 4.45
N ALA A 4 79.91 6.70 4.24
CA ALA A 4 78.84 5.94 4.91
C ALA A 4 78.91 6.01 6.44
N SER A 5 77.78 5.84 7.13
CA SER A 5 77.62 4.87 8.23
C SER A 5 76.28 5.01 8.96
N SER A 6 75.81 3.86 9.41
CA SER A 6 74.59 3.54 10.13
C SER A 6 74.67 3.80 11.64
N SER A 7 73.47 3.81 12.24
CA SER A 7 73.08 3.36 13.61
C SER A 7 73.07 4.35 14.79
N SER A 8 71.86 4.59 15.31
CA SER A 8 71.46 4.41 16.73
C SER A 8 69.94 4.62 16.82
N SER A 9 69.13 3.56 16.92
CA SER A 9 68.61 2.96 18.16
C SER A 9 67.84 3.93 19.08
N SER A 10 66.50 3.95 18.94
CA SER A 10 65.55 4.11 20.05
C SER A 10 64.20 3.47 19.72
N SER A 11 64.06 2.19 20.09
CA SER A 11 62.82 1.61 20.63
C SER A 11 62.51 2.34 21.96
N SER A 12 61.29 2.64 22.43
CA SER A 12 59.96 2.02 22.33
C SER A 12 58.97 3.07 22.89
N SER A 13 57.78 3.27 22.33
CA SER A 13 56.57 2.62 22.83
C SER A 13 55.43 2.91 21.85
N SER A 14 54.98 1.86 21.18
CA SER A 14 53.80 1.86 20.31
C SER A 14 52.54 1.68 21.16
N ASN A 15 51.63 2.64 21.10
CA ASN A 15 50.20 2.38 21.27
C ASN A 15 49.40 3.41 20.46
N PRO A 16 49.03 3.13 19.20
CA PRO A 16 47.88 3.75 18.59
C PRO A 16 46.67 2.86 18.86
N SER A 17 45.72 3.41 19.62
CA SER A 17 44.34 2.95 19.70
C SER A 17 43.82 2.64 18.29
N ARG A 18 43.57 1.36 18.02
CA ARG A 18 42.83 0.91 16.83
C ARG A 18 41.40 1.43 16.94
N SER A 19 41.15 2.61 16.37
CA SER A 19 39.80 2.98 15.94
C SER A 19 39.41 2.03 14.81
N ARG A 20 38.65 0.98 15.16
CA ARG A 20 37.97 0.14 14.18
C ARG A 20 36.83 0.98 13.60
N ARG A 21 37.07 1.66 12.47
CA ARG A 21 35.97 2.06 11.57
C ARG A 21 35.30 0.78 11.10
N ILE A 22 34.14 0.48 11.66
CA ILE A 22 33.26 -0.60 11.19
C ILE A 22 32.79 -0.17 9.81
N ARG A 23 33.20 -0.93 8.78
CA ARG A 23 32.80 -0.73 7.40
C ARG A 23 31.34 -1.17 7.29
N ALA A 24 30.44 -0.26 6.94
CA ALA A 24 29.04 -0.58 6.69
C ALA A 24 28.95 -1.70 5.64
N PRO A 25 28.21 -2.79 5.89
CA PRO A 25 28.01 -3.83 4.90
C PRO A 25 27.15 -3.31 3.74
N PRO A 26 27.34 -3.81 2.50
CA PRO A 26 26.46 -3.46 1.39
C PRO A 26 25.03 -3.97 1.65
N PRO A 27 24.00 -3.32 1.08
CA PRO A 27 22.61 -3.68 1.30
C PRO A 27 22.39 -5.12 0.82
N ARG A 28 22.12 -6.03 1.76
CA ARG A 28 21.66 -7.38 1.44
C ARG A 28 20.18 -7.28 1.12
N ALA A 29 19.82 -7.56 -0.13
CA ALA A 29 18.44 -7.84 -0.52
C ALA A 29 17.90 -8.97 0.37
N SER A 30 17.09 -8.60 1.37
CA SER A 30 16.35 -9.56 2.18
C SER A 30 15.22 -10.10 1.32
N ARG A 31 15.29 -11.38 0.95
CA ARG A 31 14.10 -12.11 0.50
C ARG A 31 13.13 -12.18 1.68
N SER A 32 12.01 -11.47 1.55
CA SER A 32 10.93 -11.42 2.55
C SER A 32 10.17 -12.76 2.57
N PRO A 33 9.88 -13.36 3.74
CA PRO A 33 8.84 -14.35 3.87
C PRO A 33 7.49 -13.63 3.84
N SER A 34 6.68 -13.91 2.82
CA SER A 34 5.32 -13.38 2.68
C SER A 34 4.33 -14.19 3.51
N ALA A 35 3.88 -13.63 4.64
CA ALA A 35 2.60 -13.98 5.23
C ALA A 35 1.70 -12.74 5.07
N TYR A 36 0.94 -12.69 3.98
CA TYR A 36 0.02 -11.59 3.70
C TYR A 36 -1.31 -11.85 4.42
N PHE A 37 -1.76 -10.88 5.20
CA PHE A 37 -3.08 -10.85 5.81
C PHE A 37 -3.88 -9.73 5.12
N VAL A 38 -4.46 -10.05 3.95
CA VAL A 38 -5.38 -9.14 3.25
C VAL A 38 -6.74 -9.79 3.30
N ASP A 39 -7.70 -9.12 3.94
CA ASP A 39 -9.09 -9.56 3.99
C ASP A 39 -9.66 -9.50 2.57
N VAL A 40 -10.15 -10.62 2.03
CA VAL A 40 -10.72 -10.67 0.69
C VAL A 40 -12.20 -10.36 0.80
N THR A 41 -12.60 -9.16 0.39
CA THR A 41 -14.01 -8.78 0.25
C THR A 41 -14.57 -9.28 -1.08
N ASP A 42 -15.68 -10.01 -1.02
CA ASP A 42 -16.43 -10.45 -2.20
C ASP A 42 -17.09 -9.24 -2.89
N ALA A 43 -17.12 -9.24 -4.23
CA ALA A 43 -17.77 -8.19 -5.01
C ALA A 43 -19.30 -8.34 -4.95
N ASP A 44 -19.98 -7.41 -4.27
CA ASP A 44 -21.44 -7.32 -4.24
C ASP A 44 -22.03 -6.89 -5.60
N PRO A 45 -23.30 -7.26 -5.91
CA PRO A 45 -23.99 -6.73 -7.08
C PRO A 45 -24.01 -5.20 -7.04
N GLY A 46 -23.77 -4.56 -8.18
CA GLY A 46 -23.59 -3.10 -8.26
C GLY A 46 -24.64 -2.30 -7.47
N VAL A 47 -24.16 -1.35 -6.67
CA VAL A 47 -24.95 -0.51 -5.77
C VAL A 47 -25.50 0.69 -6.52
N LYS A 48 -26.83 0.82 -6.57
CA LYS A 48 -27.48 2.00 -7.17
C LYS A 48 -27.49 3.17 -6.22
N LEU A 49 -27.01 4.31 -6.70
CA LEU A 49 -26.99 5.58 -5.99
C LEU A 49 -28.16 6.45 -6.45
N ALA A 50 -29.01 6.85 -5.51
CA ALA A 50 -30.21 7.65 -5.80
C ALA A 50 -29.83 9.09 -6.17
N PRO A 51 -30.39 9.68 -7.24
CA PRO A 51 -30.14 11.09 -7.56
C PRO A 51 -30.71 12.01 -6.48
N PHE A 52 -29.98 13.08 -6.15
CA PHE A 52 -30.40 14.09 -5.15
C PHE A 52 -30.37 15.53 -5.67
N GLU A 53 -29.77 15.78 -6.84
CA GLU A 53 -29.80 17.08 -7.52
C GLU A 53 -30.79 17.04 -8.71
N PRO A 54 -31.51 18.14 -9.01
CA PRO A 54 -32.36 18.21 -10.19
C PRO A 54 -31.55 17.97 -11.49
N GLY A 55 -32.01 17.04 -12.32
CA GLY A 55 -31.36 16.71 -13.60
C GLY A 55 -30.19 15.72 -13.48
N MET A 56 -29.87 15.27 -12.27
CA MET A 56 -28.86 14.25 -12.02
C MET A 56 -29.29 12.89 -12.58
N ARG A 57 -28.37 12.19 -13.24
CA ARG A 57 -28.55 10.84 -13.75
C ARG A 57 -28.46 9.81 -12.62
N ASP A 58 -29.04 8.65 -12.86
CA ASP A 58 -28.76 7.48 -12.03
C ASP A 58 -27.27 7.14 -12.10
N ALA A 59 -26.72 6.68 -10.97
CA ALA A 59 -25.36 6.16 -10.90
C ALA A 59 -25.36 4.75 -10.27
N THR A 60 -24.52 3.86 -10.80
CA THR A 60 -24.33 2.51 -10.26
C THR A 60 -22.85 2.28 -9.96
N VAL A 61 -22.53 1.86 -8.73
CA VAL A 61 -21.16 1.62 -8.26
C VAL A 61 -20.89 0.11 -8.17
N PHE A 62 -19.78 -0.33 -8.74
CA PHE A 62 -19.27 -1.69 -8.64
C PHE A 62 -17.96 -1.70 -7.86
N GLY A 63 -17.84 -2.63 -6.91
CA GLY A 63 -16.59 -2.97 -6.25
C GLY A 63 -15.86 -4.05 -7.02
N VAL A 64 -14.57 -3.85 -7.30
CA VAL A 64 -13.70 -4.83 -7.96
C VAL A 64 -12.56 -5.16 -7.00
N SER A 65 -12.34 -6.45 -6.80
CA SER A 65 -11.16 -6.96 -6.09
C SER A 65 -10.20 -7.60 -7.10
N HIS A 66 -8.91 -7.30 -6.99
CA HIS A 66 -7.87 -7.95 -7.82
C HIS A 66 -7.78 -9.47 -7.58
N MET A 67 -8.39 -9.97 -6.51
CA MET A 67 -8.41 -11.39 -6.14
C MET A 67 -9.59 -12.16 -6.75
N THR A 68 -10.60 -11.45 -7.28
CA THR A 68 -11.82 -12.06 -7.82
C THR A 68 -12.04 -11.62 -9.27
N ASN A 69 -12.25 -12.57 -10.19
CA ASN A 69 -12.63 -12.27 -11.58
C ASN A 69 -14.13 -11.93 -11.69
N ALA A 70 -14.54 -10.87 -10.99
CA ALA A 70 -15.89 -10.31 -11.02
C ALA A 70 -16.05 -9.44 -12.29
N HIS A 71 -16.73 -9.97 -13.30
CA HIS A 71 -16.91 -9.29 -14.59
C HIS A 71 -18.25 -8.53 -14.69
N GLU A 72 -19.05 -8.48 -13.61
CA GLU A 72 -20.38 -7.90 -13.61
C GLU A 72 -20.37 -6.45 -14.07
N ALA A 73 -19.39 -5.65 -13.61
CA ALA A 73 -19.28 -4.24 -13.99
C ALA A 73 -19.13 -4.07 -15.51
N ALA A 74 -18.25 -4.85 -16.12
CA ALA A 74 -17.98 -4.75 -17.56
C ALA A 74 -19.17 -5.26 -18.40
N GLU A 75 -19.85 -6.33 -17.95
CA GLU A 75 -21.08 -6.79 -18.60
C GLU A 75 -22.22 -5.78 -18.47
N HIS A 76 -22.37 -5.16 -17.30
CA HIS A 76 -23.34 -4.08 -17.06
C HIS A 76 -23.11 -2.90 -18.01
N ILE A 77 -21.85 -2.51 -18.21
CA ILE A 77 -21.48 -1.45 -19.17
C ILE A 77 -21.88 -1.84 -20.60
N LEU A 78 -21.57 -3.07 -21.04
CA LEU A 78 -21.93 -3.54 -22.39
C LEU A 78 -23.44 -3.64 -22.62
N VAL A 79 -24.21 -3.95 -21.56
CA VAL A 79 -25.67 -4.08 -21.63
C VAL A 79 -26.34 -2.71 -21.64
N ASN A 80 -25.94 -1.81 -20.75
CA ASN A 80 -26.67 -0.58 -20.47
C ASN A 80 -26.12 0.63 -21.23
N ALA A 81 -24.92 0.54 -21.82
CA ALA A 81 -24.27 1.60 -22.58
C ALA A 81 -24.31 2.96 -21.83
N PRO A 82 -23.65 3.07 -20.67
CA PRO A 82 -23.69 4.26 -19.84
C PRO A 82 -23.09 5.49 -20.56
N ALA A 83 -23.45 6.68 -20.09
CA ALA A 83 -22.89 7.92 -20.63
C ALA A 83 -21.40 8.07 -20.27
N SER A 84 -21.05 7.69 -19.05
CA SER A 84 -19.66 7.66 -18.58
C SER A 84 -19.39 6.51 -17.61
N VAL A 85 -18.13 6.09 -17.59
CA VAL A 85 -17.58 5.09 -16.69
C VAL A 85 -16.46 5.75 -15.89
N VAL A 86 -16.70 5.96 -14.60
CA VAL A 86 -15.74 6.50 -13.63
C VAL A 86 -14.93 5.35 -13.05
N VAL A 87 -13.60 5.45 -13.06
CA VAL A 87 -12.71 4.38 -12.59
C VAL A 87 -11.73 4.89 -11.54
N GLU A 88 -11.46 4.08 -10.52
CA GLU A 88 -10.47 4.42 -9.49
C GLU A 88 -9.04 4.37 -10.01
N THR A 89 -8.70 3.37 -10.82
CA THR A 89 -7.35 3.18 -11.34
C THR A 89 -7.26 3.70 -12.78
N GLY A 90 -6.19 4.42 -13.08
CA GLY A 90 -5.96 4.94 -14.42
C GLY A 90 -5.50 3.84 -15.37
N LEU A 91 -6.20 3.66 -16.49
CA LEU A 91 -5.78 2.81 -17.63
C LEU A 91 -4.30 2.97 -18.07
N CYS A 92 -3.75 4.19 -17.98
CA CYS A 92 -2.37 4.49 -18.32
C CYS A 92 -1.90 5.72 -17.52
N LYS A 93 -0.60 6.07 -17.62
CA LYS A 93 -0.04 7.23 -16.90
C LYS A 93 -0.75 8.54 -17.19
N GLU A 94 -1.09 8.78 -18.46
CA GLU A 94 -1.78 10.01 -18.88
C GLU A 94 -3.21 10.06 -18.30
N HIS A 95 -3.94 8.94 -18.35
CA HIS A 95 -5.28 8.86 -17.79
C HIS A 95 -5.28 9.07 -16.26
N GLY A 96 -4.30 8.48 -15.57
CA GLY A 96 -4.14 8.61 -14.12
C GLY A 96 -3.41 9.88 -13.65
N ALA A 97 -3.07 10.81 -14.56
CA ALA A 97 -2.26 11.97 -14.23
C ALA A 97 -3.02 13.03 -13.42
N ALA A 98 -4.33 13.11 -13.59
CA ALA A 98 -5.17 14.06 -12.88
C ALA A 98 -6.62 13.57 -12.79
N ARG A 99 -7.25 13.78 -11.63
CA ARG A 99 -8.68 13.54 -11.42
C ARG A 99 -9.51 14.20 -12.52
N GLY A 100 -10.49 13.47 -13.05
CA GLY A 100 -11.40 13.95 -14.10
C GLY A 100 -10.83 13.87 -15.52
N THR A 101 -9.57 13.43 -15.67
CA THR A 101 -9.03 13.12 -17.01
C THR A 101 -9.95 12.13 -17.70
N THR A 102 -10.38 12.49 -18.91
CA THR A 102 -11.39 11.75 -19.66
C THR A 102 -10.80 11.28 -20.99
N PHE A 103 -11.02 10.00 -21.30
CA PHE A 103 -10.77 9.46 -22.63
C PHE A 103 -12.07 9.05 -23.33
N LYS A 104 -12.12 9.32 -24.64
CA LYS A 104 -13.14 8.82 -25.56
C LYS A 104 -12.50 7.94 -26.61
N PHE A 105 -13.16 6.86 -26.99
CA PHE A 105 -12.61 5.90 -27.95
C PHE A 105 -12.20 6.57 -29.26
N ASP A 106 -13.07 7.37 -29.89
CA ASP A 106 -12.79 7.94 -31.22
C ASP A 106 -11.59 8.89 -31.21
N GLU A 107 -11.39 9.65 -30.12
CA GLU A 107 -10.24 10.54 -29.93
C GLU A 107 -8.94 9.75 -29.83
N ILE A 108 -8.92 8.71 -28.98
CA ILE A 108 -7.76 7.85 -28.78
C ILE A 108 -7.45 7.01 -30.01
N PHE A 109 -8.47 6.39 -30.62
CA PHE A 109 -8.33 5.56 -31.81
C PHE A 109 -7.76 6.38 -32.98
N THR A 110 -8.30 7.58 -33.20
CA THR A 110 -7.79 8.50 -34.22
C THR A 110 -6.34 8.91 -33.94
N ALA A 111 -5.99 9.21 -32.68
CA ALA A 111 -4.63 9.54 -32.31
C ALA A 111 -3.63 8.38 -32.56
N ILE A 112 -4.05 7.14 -32.29
CA ILE A 112 -3.24 5.94 -32.54
C ILE A 112 -3.08 5.67 -34.03
N GLU A 113 -4.16 5.73 -34.81
CA GLU A 113 -4.14 5.44 -36.26
C GLU A 113 -3.41 6.53 -37.06
N ILE A 114 -3.68 7.81 -36.78
CA ILE A 114 -3.03 8.94 -37.49
C ILE A 114 -1.58 9.13 -37.03
N GLY A 115 -1.29 8.89 -35.75
CA GLY A 115 0.07 8.97 -35.19
C GLY A 115 1.02 7.89 -35.73
N GLY A 116 0.49 6.83 -36.34
CA GLY A 116 1.24 5.69 -36.87
C GLY A 116 2.08 4.98 -35.80
N ALA A 117 3.09 4.20 -36.21
CA ALA A 117 4.06 3.53 -35.32
C ALA A 117 4.90 4.49 -34.43
N LYS A 118 4.62 5.81 -34.46
CA LYS A 118 5.19 6.86 -33.61
C LYS A 118 4.17 7.43 -32.61
N ALA A 119 2.93 6.94 -32.57
CA ALA A 119 2.00 7.27 -31.50
C ALA A 119 2.62 6.81 -30.17
N THR A 120 3.06 7.77 -29.35
CA THR A 120 3.68 7.56 -28.04
C THR A 120 2.69 7.07 -26.97
N ALA A 121 1.51 6.62 -27.39
CA ALA A 121 0.50 6.06 -26.50
C ALA A 121 1.04 4.80 -25.82
N GLU A 122 0.87 4.72 -24.50
CA GLU A 122 1.30 3.57 -23.69
C GLU A 122 0.71 2.25 -24.21
N GLU A 123 1.45 1.15 -24.08
CA GLU A 123 1.06 -0.17 -24.62
C GLU A 123 -0.31 -0.61 -24.11
N SER A 124 -0.61 -0.38 -22.82
CA SER A 124 -1.91 -0.67 -22.20
C SER A 124 -3.06 0.04 -22.91
N LEU A 125 -2.89 1.33 -23.24
CA LEU A 125 -3.91 2.12 -23.94
C LEU A 125 -4.12 1.60 -25.36
N GLN A 126 -3.04 1.27 -26.08
CA GLN A 126 -3.13 0.68 -27.42
C GLN A 126 -3.84 -0.68 -27.41
N PHE A 127 -3.48 -1.54 -26.45
CA PHE A 127 -4.04 -2.88 -26.30
C PHE A 127 -5.55 -2.80 -26.05
N ILE A 128 -5.98 -2.03 -25.05
CA ILE A 128 -7.40 -1.87 -24.72
C ILE A 128 -8.20 -1.26 -25.85
N THR A 129 -7.63 -0.26 -26.55
CA THR A 129 -8.29 0.35 -27.71
C THR A 129 -8.50 -0.67 -28.84
N ARG A 130 -7.53 -1.56 -29.09
CA ARG A 130 -7.69 -2.64 -30.09
C ARG A 130 -8.74 -3.67 -29.67
N VAL A 131 -8.77 -4.06 -28.40
CA VAL A 131 -9.80 -4.99 -27.87
C VAL A 131 -11.19 -4.37 -28.03
N ALA A 132 -11.35 -3.09 -27.65
CA ALA A 132 -12.61 -2.37 -27.81
C ALA A 132 -13.01 -2.25 -29.29
N HIS A 133 -12.07 -1.92 -30.18
CA HIS A 133 -12.33 -1.84 -31.61
C HIS A 133 -12.82 -3.18 -32.17
N GLN A 134 -12.15 -4.28 -31.84
CA GLN A 134 -12.58 -5.61 -32.26
C GLN A 134 -13.98 -5.94 -31.73
N LEU A 135 -14.28 -5.59 -30.47
CA LEU A 135 -15.60 -5.79 -29.90
C LEU A 135 -16.68 -4.96 -30.62
N ARG A 136 -16.37 -3.74 -31.09
CA ARG A 136 -17.28 -2.91 -31.90
C ARG A 136 -17.62 -3.52 -33.27
N LEU A 137 -16.78 -4.43 -33.78
CA LEU A 137 -17.02 -5.14 -35.05
C LEU A 137 -17.90 -6.39 -34.89
N GLU A 138 -18.13 -6.85 -33.66
CA GLU A 138 -18.96 -8.02 -33.37
C GLU A 138 -20.46 -7.71 -33.50
N GLU A 139 -21.27 -8.75 -33.70
CA GLU A 139 -22.72 -8.62 -33.71
C GLU A 139 -23.26 -8.34 -32.30
N ARG A 140 -24.26 -7.46 -32.20
CA ARG A 140 -24.96 -7.17 -30.94
C ARG A 140 -25.89 -8.34 -30.56
N PRO A 141 -26.08 -8.62 -29.25
CA PRO A 141 -25.55 -7.87 -28.12
C PRO A 141 -24.11 -8.27 -27.74
N LEU A 142 -23.26 -7.27 -27.50
CA LEU A 142 -21.81 -7.46 -27.33
C LEU A 142 -21.43 -8.39 -26.17
N HIS A 143 -22.15 -8.34 -25.05
CA HIS A 143 -21.90 -9.23 -23.90
C HIS A 143 -22.13 -10.72 -24.21
N LYS A 144 -22.77 -11.07 -25.34
CA LYS A 144 -22.95 -12.46 -25.79
C LYS A 144 -22.00 -12.85 -26.91
N SER A 145 -21.14 -11.95 -27.39
CA SER A 145 -20.27 -12.24 -28.53
C SER A 145 -19.21 -13.30 -28.16
N PRO A 146 -18.81 -14.16 -29.10
CA PRO A 146 -17.75 -15.13 -28.86
C PRO A 146 -16.42 -14.46 -28.46
N PHE A 147 -16.13 -13.30 -29.05
CA PHE A 147 -14.95 -12.52 -28.71
C PHE A 147 -14.99 -12.05 -27.24
N TRP A 148 -16.12 -11.52 -26.76
CA TRP A 148 -16.26 -11.12 -25.36
C TRP A 148 -16.07 -12.29 -24.40
N GLN A 149 -16.70 -13.43 -24.68
CA GLN A 149 -16.55 -14.63 -23.83
C GLN A 149 -15.09 -15.11 -23.79
N SER A 150 -14.37 -15.02 -24.92
CA SER A 150 -12.94 -15.31 -24.98
C SER A 150 -12.11 -14.34 -24.13
N MET A 151 -12.38 -13.03 -24.22
CA MET A 151 -11.65 -12.01 -23.45
C MET A 151 -11.85 -12.15 -21.94
N LYS A 152 -13.06 -12.48 -21.47
CA LYS A 152 -13.32 -12.77 -20.05
C LYS A 152 -12.43 -13.88 -19.48
N THR A 153 -12.05 -14.86 -20.30
CA THR A 153 -11.17 -15.96 -19.85
C THR A 153 -9.69 -15.60 -19.83
N GLN A 154 -9.29 -14.51 -20.50
CA GLN A 154 -7.89 -14.16 -20.72
C GLN A 154 -7.45 -12.91 -19.96
N LEU A 155 -8.38 -12.00 -19.66
CA LEU A 155 -8.08 -10.70 -19.10
C LEU A 155 -8.67 -10.55 -17.70
N PRO A 156 -7.97 -9.84 -16.79
CA PRO A 156 -8.54 -9.42 -15.52
C PRO A 156 -9.77 -8.51 -15.72
N ALA A 157 -10.61 -8.41 -14.69
CA ALA A 157 -11.85 -7.63 -14.74
C ALA A 157 -11.65 -6.15 -15.10
N GLU A 158 -10.60 -5.51 -14.57
CA GLU A 158 -10.36 -4.08 -14.74
C GLU A 158 -10.04 -3.68 -16.21
N PRO A 159 -9.09 -4.33 -16.92
CA PRO A 159 -8.94 -4.19 -18.37
C PRO A 159 -10.25 -4.32 -19.18
N LEU A 160 -11.12 -5.24 -18.77
CA LEU A 160 -12.38 -5.49 -19.46
C LEU A 160 -13.39 -4.36 -19.26
N VAL A 161 -13.36 -3.66 -18.12
CA VAL A 161 -14.16 -2.45 -17.88
C VAL A 161 -13.78 -1.34 -18.86
N TYR A 162 -12.48 -1.11 -19.06
CA TYR A 162 -12.00 -0.10 -20.01
C TYR A 162 -12.40 -0.44 -21.45
N ALA A 163 -12.23 -1.70 -21.85
CA ALA A 163 -12.62 -2.17 -23.18
C ALA A 163 -14.14 -2.08 -23.39
N ALA A 164 -14.94 -2.42 -22.38
CA ALA A 164 -16.39 -2.33 -22.43
C ALA A 164 -16.86 -0.87 -22.57
N ALA A 165 -16.28 0.06 -21.80
CA ALA A 165 -16.60 1.49 -21.87
C ALA A 165 -16.38 2.03 -23.29
N PHE A 166 -15.21 1.76 -23.88
CA PHE A 166 -14.90 2.16 -25.25
C PHE A 166 -15.75 1.47 -26.31
N ALA A 167 -16.14 0.21 -26.11
CA ALA A 167 -16.96 -0.52 -27.09
C ALA A 167 -18.39 0.01 -27.20
N VAL A 168 -18.90 0.67 -26.15
CA VAL A 168 -20.24 1.29 -26.12
C VAL A 168 -20.20 2.81 -26.23
N ASP A 169 -19.06 3.39 -26.60
CA ASP A 169 -18.84 4.83 -26.73
C ASP A 169 -19.07 5.63 -25.43
N ALA A 170 -18.93 4.98 -24.27
CA ALA A 170 -18.94 5.65 -22.98
C ALA A 170 -17.63 6.44 -22.79
N ARG A 171 -17.73 7.59 -22.12
CA ARG A 171 -16.56 8.34 -21.66
C ARG A 171 -15.89 7.56 -20.53
N LEU A 172 -14.59 7.28 -20.63
CA LEU A 172 -13.81 6.73 -19.53
C LEU A 172 -13.22 7.89 -18.71
N VAL A 173 -13.52 7.96 -17.42
CA VAL A 173 -13.15 9.08 -16.54
C VAL A 173 -12.33 8.56 -15.38
N PHE A 174 -11.13 9.10 -15.17
CA PHE A 174 -10.35 8.82 -13.98
C PHE A 174 -10.97 9.53 -12.77
N GLY A 175 -11.54 8.75 -11.85
CA GLY A 175 -12.36 9.23 -10.75
C GLY A 175 -11.60 9.74 -9.55
N ASP A 176 -10.38 9.24 -9.36
CA ASP A 176 -9.59 9.42 -8.16
C ASP A 176 -8.44 10.43 -8.37
N ARG A 177 -7.62 10.64 -7.35
CA ARG A 177 -6.34 11.36 -7.45
C ARG A 177 -5.20 10.44 -7.90
N PRO A 178 -4.11 11.01 -8.43
CA PRO A 178 -2.91 10.23 -8.75
C PRO A 178 -2.39 9.45 -7.55
N LYS A 179 -1.97 8.19 -7.77
CA LYS A 179 -1.42 7.32 -6.71
C LYS A 179 -0.23 7.97 -5.99
N GLU A 180 0.64 8.64 -6.74
CA GLU A 180 1.78 9.38 -6.18
C GLU A 180 1.33 10.42 -5.15
N THR A 181 0.27 11.19 -5.45
CA THR A 181 -0.31 12.14 -4.49
C THR A 181 -0.75 11.44 -3.20
N THR A 182 -1.42 10.28 -3.29
CA THR A 182 -1.82 9.50 -2.10
C THR A 182 -0.62 9.12 -1.24
N TYR A 183 0.45 8.62 -1.85
CA TYR A 183 1.65 8.18 -1.12
C TYR A 183 2.41 9.36 -0.52
N ARG A 184 2.56 10.47 -1.25
CA ARG A 184 3.16 11.71 -0.70
C ARG A 184 2.35 12.26 0.47
N ARG A 185 1.02 12.22 0.39
CA ARG A 185 0.14 12.61 1.52
C ARG A 185 0.35 11.69 2.72
N LEU A 186 0.41 10.37 2.54
CA LEU A 186 0.67 9.43 3.63
C LEU A 186 2.04 9.65 4.29
N LEU A 187 3.05 10.06 3.51
CA LEU A 187 4.38 10.36 4.00
C LEU A 187 4.46 11.68 4.79
N SER A 188 3.81 12.73 4.27
CA SER A 188 4.02 14.10 4.73
C SER A 188 2.92 14.66 5.63
N CYS A 189 1.66 14.25 5.47
CA CYS A 189 0.55 14.82 6.26
C CYS A 189 0.54 14.35 7.73
N PRO A 190 0.82 13.08 8.06
CA PRO A 190 0.94 12.64 9.44
C PRO A 190 2.15 13.26 10.15
N THR A 191 2.03 13.49 11.44
CA THR A 191 3.21 13.56 12.31
C THR A 191 3.91 12.19 12.35
N LEU A 192 5.20 12.18 12.68
CA LEU A 192 5.95 10.91 12.79
C LEU A 192 5.33 9.97 13.85
N ALA A 193 4.80 10.53 14.94
CA ALA A 193 4.09 9.78 15.98
C ALA A 193 2.80 9.15 15.47
N GLU A 194 1.99 9.88 14.70
CA GLU A 194 0.75 9.34 14.11
C GLU A 194 1.05 8.25 13.04
N LEU A 195 2.14 8.38 12.30
CA LEU A 195 2.57 7.37 11.33
C LEU A 195 3.01 6.07 12.05
N ASP A 196 3.78 6.18 13.14
CA ASP A 196 4.17 5.05 13.98
C ASP A 196 2.97 4.41 14.72
N GLU A 197 2.00 5.22 15.16
CA GLU A 197 0.76 4.71 15.75
C GLU A 197 -0.06 3.93 14.72
N THR A 198 -0.18 4.45 13.49
CA THR A 198 -0.82 3.76 12.35
C THR A 198 -0.15 2.42 12.05
N PHE A 199 1.19 2.38 12.03
CA PHE A 199 1.94 1.13 11.92
C PHE A 199 1.62 0.15 13.06
N GLY A 200 1.58 0.63 14.30
CA GLY A 200 1.30 -0.21 15.45
C GLY A 200 -0.11 -0.76 15.48
N ASN A 201 -1.11 0.04 15.11
CA ASN A 201 -2.50 -0.38 14.96
C ASN A 201 -2.62 -1.55 13.97
N GLN A 202 -1.93 -1.47 12.83
CA GLN A 202 -1.92 -2.57 11.86
C GLN A 202 -1.19 -3.80 12.40
N SER A 203 -0.06 -3.61 13.08
CA SER A 203 0.69 -4.71 13.69
C SER A 203 -0.18 -5.49 14.69
N GLU A 204 -0.88 -4.79 15.59
CA GLU A 204 -1.78 -5.43 16.56
C GLU A 204 -2.90 -6.21 15.88
N ARG A 205 -3.53 -5.66 14.84
CA ARG A 205 -4.54 -6.38 14.05
C ARG A 205 -3.98 -7.67 13.46
N ASN A 206 -2.79 -7.61 12.88
CA ASN A 206 -2.12 -8.78 12.30
C ASN A 206 -1.82 -9.85 13.37
N TYR A 207 -1.51 -9.44 14.60
CA TYR A 207 -1.32 -10.38 15.71
C TYR A 207 -2.63 -11.02 16.20
N ARG A 208 -3.75 -10.29 16.19
CA ARG A 208 -5.07 -10.88 16.51
C ARG A 208 -5.41 -12.02 15.54
N LEU A 209 -5.05 -11.88 14.27
CA LEU A 209 -5.22 -12.93 13.24
C LEU A 209 -4.36 -14.18 13.46
N LEU A 210 -3.33 -14.11 14.31
CA LEU A 210 -2.53 -15.28 14.70
C LEU A 210 -3.15 -16.06 15.86
N LEU A 211 -4.13 -15.49 16.56
CA LEU A 211 -4.85 -16.18 17.62
C LEU A 211 -5.82 -17.21 17.01
N PRO A 212 -6.12 -18.31 17.73
CA PRO A 212 -7.15 -19.25 17.30
C PRO A 212 -8.48 -18.54 17.01
N GLU A 213 -9.21 -18.95 15.97
CA GLU A 213 -10.47 -18.31 15.55
C GLU A 213 -11.54 -18.24 16.67
N ASP A 214 -11.52 -19.22 17.59
CA ASP A 214 -12.42 -19.29 18.74
C ASP A 214 -11.94 -18.47 19.95
N HIS A 215 -10.75 -17.87 19.87
CA HIS A 215 -10.21 -17.04 20.94
C HIS A 215 -10.99 -15.70 21.03
N PRO A 216 -11.39 -15.23 22.23
CA PRO A 216 -12.19 -14.01 22.38
C PRO A 216 -11.58 -12.74 21.78
N LEU A 217 -10.25 -12.71 21.65
CA LEU A 217 -9.49 -11.58 21.11
C LEU A 217 -9.09 -11.72 19.64
N ALA A 218 -9.41 -12.85 18.98
CA ALA A 218 -9.07 -13.09 17.58
C ALA A 218 -9.87 -12.20 16.62
N ALA A 219 -11.05 -11.74 17.06
CA ALA A 219 -11.86 -10.79 16.30
C ALA A 219 -11.07 -9.50 16.05
N VAL A 220 -10.95 -9.13 14.78
CA VAL A 220 -10.25 -7.92 14.37
C VAL A 220 -11.20 -6.73 14.54
N PRO A 221 -10.86 -5.73 15.39
CA PRO A 221 -11.70 -4.55 15.59
C PRO A 221 -11.77 -3.71 14.30
N PRO A 222 -12.67 -2.72 14.17
CA PRO A 222 -12.56 -1.71 13.11
C PRO A 222 -11.27 -0.88 13.26
N MET A 223 -10.83 -0.24 12.17
CA MET A 223 -9.70 0.70 12.25
C MET A 223 -10.03 1.87 13.18
N PRO A 224 -9.08 2.33 14.02
CA PRO A 224 -9.29 3.51 14.85
C PRO A 224 -9.55 4.75 13.99
N ALA A 225 -10.41 5.66 14.47
CA ALA A 225 -10.79 6.86 13.73
C ALA A 225 -9.62 7.83 13.42
N HIS A 226 -8.52 7.74 14.17
CA HIS A 226 -7.31 8.55 13.98
C HIS A 226 -6.24 7.85 13.13
N ASP A 227 -6.51 6.65 12.60
CA ASP A 227 -5.58 5.93 11.74
C ASP A 227 -5.35 6.69 10.43
N LYS A 228 -4.08 7.06 10.17
CA LYS A 228 -3.75 7.95 9.06
C LYS A 228 -3.78 7.27 7.71
N PHE A 229 -3.50 5.96 7.68
CA PHE A 229 -3.67 5.20 6.45
C PHE A 229 -5.16 5.11 6.09
N GLU A 230 -6.03 4.78 7.05
CA GLU A 230 -7.49 4.77 6.79
C GLU A 230 -7.99 6.15 6.33
N GLN A 231 -7.57 7.21 7.03
CA GLN A 231 -7.91 8.58 6.66
C GLN A 231 -7.50 8.91 5.22
N ILE A 232 -6.23 8.67 4.85
CA ILE A 232 -5.67 9.14 3.58
C ILE A 232 -5.96 8.17 2.44
N CYS A 233 -5.75 6.88 2.64
CA CYS A 233 -5.85 5.85 1.60
C CYS A 233 -7.27 5.32 1.39
N ILE A 234 -8.21 5.59 2.31
CA ILE A 234 -9.63 5.22 2.15
C ILE A 234 -10.51 6.48 2.18
N HIS A 235 -10.64 7.14 3.32
CA HIS A 235 -11.67 8.17 3.50
C HIS A 235 -11.53 9.42 2.60
N GLU A 236 -10.31 9.92 2.40
CA GLU A 236 -10.06 11.05 1.49
C GLU A 236 -10.34 10.64 0.04
N ARG A 237 -9.97 9.42 -0.36
CA ARG A 237 -10.20 8.92 -1.73
C ARG A 237 -11.68 8.67 -1.99
N ASP A 238 -12.40 8.12 -1.01
CA ASP A 238 -13.86 7.98 -1.08
C ASP A 238 -14.54 9.33 -1.34
N GLU A 239 -14.05 10.39 -0.70
CA GLU A 239 -14.57 11.75 -0.89
C GLU A 239 -14.34 12.26 -2.31
N ILE A 240 -13.13 12.05 -2.83
CA ILE A 240 -12.76 12.42 -4.20
C ILE A 240 -13.61 11.64 -5.21
N LEU A 241 -13.69 10.31 -5.06
CA LEU A 241 -14.46 9.41 -5.91
C LEU A 241 -15.95 9.79 -5.91
N THR A 242 -16.53 9.95 -4.72
CA THR A 242 -17.94 10.36 -4.57
C THR A 242 -18.21 11.69 -5.28
N HIS A 243 -17.29 12.66 -5.13
CA HIS A 243 -17.43 13.95 -5.79
C HIS A 243 -17.33 13.83 -7.32
N THR A 244 -16.40 13.03 -7.85
CA THR A 244 -16.29 12.82 -9.31
C THR A 244 -17.53 12.12 -9.87
N ILE A 245 -18.06 11.11 -9.18
CA ILE A 245 -19.32 10.44 -9.56
C ILE A 245 -20.46 11.44 -9.59
N ARG A 246 -20.57 12.32 -8.57
CA ARG A 246 -21.58 13.38 -8.53
C ARG A 246 -21.46 14.33 -9.72
N LEU A 247 -20.24 14.81 -10.02
CA LEU A 247 -20.01 15.71 -11.15
C LEU A 247 -20.39 15.07 -12.48
N GLU A 248 -20.04 13.81 -12.70
CA GLU A 248 -20.43 13.09 -13.92
C GLU A 248 -21.94 12.84 -13.98
N ALA A 249 -22.56 12.48 -12.85
CA ALA A 249 -24.01 12.28 -12.81
C ALA A 249 -24.79 13.57 -13.09
N SER A 250 -24.26 14.73 -12.68
CA SER A 250 -24.89 16.04 -12.93
C SER A 250 -24.56 16.65 -14.30
N ASN A 251 -23.38 16.35 -14.88
CA ASN A 251 -22.86 17.07 -16.06
C ASN A 251 -22.55 16.19 -17.29
N ALA A 252 -22.64 14.86 -17.20
CA ALA A 252 -22.29 14.01 -18.33
C ALA A 252 -23.16 14.33 -19.57
N GLU A 253 -22.50 14.41 -20.73
CA GLU A 253 -23.14 14.53 -22.04
C GLU A 253 -23.67 13.16 -22.49
N GLY A 254 -24.70 13.14 -23.35
CA GLY A 254 -25.23 11.90 -23.95
C GLY A 254 -26.45 11.32 -23.22
N ALA A 255 -26.84 10.08 -23.52
CA ALA A 255 -27.92 9.37 -22.83
C ALA A 255 -27.33 8.21 -22.02
N GLY A 256 -27.97 7.83 -20.92
CA GLY A 256 -27.52 6.73 -20.07
C GLY A 256 -27.12 7.17 -18.65
N GLU A 257 -26.92 6.18 -17.79
CA GLU A 257 -26.47 6.33 -16.40
C GLU A 257 -24.96 6.61 -16.32
N VAL A 258 -24.48 6.87 -15.10
CA VAL A 258 -23.05 6.84 -14.76
C VAL A 258 -22.73 5.50 -14.11
N VAL A 259 -21.66 4.84 -14.54
CA VAL A 259 -21.17 3.64 -13.87
C VAL A 259 -19.84 3.97 -13.19
N ALA A 260 -19.70 3.68 -11.91
CA ALA A 260 -18.44 3.80 -11.19
C ALA A 260 -17.86 2.41 -10.91
N VAL A 261 -16.58 2.21 -11.18
CA VAL A 261 -15.86 0.96 -10.94
C VAL A 261 -14.67 1.25 -10.04
N LEU A 262 -14.76 0.81 -8.80
CA LEU A 262 -13.85 1.15 -7.70
C LEU A 262 -13.32 -0.14 -7.06
N GLY A 263 -12.25 -0.04 -6.30
CA GLY A 263 -11.82 -1.07 -5.37
C GLY A 263 -12.93 -1.36 -4.36
N ALA A 264 -13.13 -2.64 -4.03
CA ALA A 264 -14.21 -3.08 -3.14
C ALA A 264 -14.22 -2.33 -1.79
N ASP A 265 -13.04 -2.00 -1.26
CA ASP A 265 -12.87 -1.28 0.01
C ASP A 265 -13.47 0.15 0.02
N HIS A 266 -13.63 0.76 -1.16
CA HIS A 266 -14.15 2.13 -1.30
C HIS A 266 -15.68 2.19 -1.39
N VAL A 267 -16.33 1.10 -1.79
CA VAL A 267 -17.79 1.08 -2.04
C VAL A 267 -18.59 1.48 -0.79
N PRO A 268 -18.33 0.94 0.42
CA PRO A 268 -19.09 1.31 1.62
C PRO A 268 -18.96 2.79 1.98
N GLY A 269 -17.76 3.36 1.82
CA GLY A 269 -17.49 4.76 2.11
C GLY A 269 -18.18 5.71 1.14
N VAL A 270 -18.10 5.42 -0.15
CA VAL A 270 -18.81 6.15 -1.21
C VAL A 270 -20.32 6.09 -1.01
N GLU A 271 -20.87 4.91 -0.76
CA GLU A 271 -22.30 4.73 -0.57
C GLU A 271 -22.80 5.50 0.66
N LYS A 272 -22.09 5.40 1.79
CA LYS A 272 -22.42 6.13 3.02
C LYS A 272 -22.43 7.64 2.79
N ARG A 273 -21.41 8.19 2.12
CA ARG A 273 -21.33 9.63 1.80
C ARG A 273 -22.46 10.04 0.87
N TRP A 274 -22.72 9.26 -0.18
CA TRP A 274 -23.82 9.55 -1.09
C TRP A 274 -25.18 9.60 -0.39
N ARG A 275 -25.48 8.62 0.46
CA ARG A 275 -26.71 8.62 1.27
C ARG A 275 -26.84 9.88 2.14
N SER A 276 -25.73 10.36 2.72
CA SER A 276 -25.73 11.59 3.53
C SER A 276 -26.03 12.87 2.73
N PHE A 277 -25.82 12.86 1.41
CA PHE A 277 -26.23 13.95 0.53
C PHE A 277 -27.71 13.83 0.16
N VAL A 278 -28.19 12.61 -0.07
CA VAL A 278 -29.61 12.32 -0.37
C VAL A 278 -30.52 12.69 0.80
N ASP A 279 -30.12 12.36 2.03
CA ASP A 279 -30.90 12.65 3.23
C ASP A 279 -30.73 14.08 3.77
N GLY A 280 -29.78 14.84 3.21
CA GLY A 280 -29.48 16.22 3.60
C GLY A 280 -28.73 16.36 4.93
N SER A 281 -28.17 15.27 5.49
CA SER A 281 -27.37 15.28 6.72
C SER A 281 -25.95 15.81 6.51
N ALA A 282 -25.45 15.79 5.27
CA ALA A 282 -24.20 16.40 4.86
C ALA A 282 -24.34 17.17 3.55
N THR A 283 -23.50 18.19 3.36
CA THR A 283 -23.37 18.89 2.09
C THR A 283 -22.25 18.30 1.26
N PRO A 284 -22.41 18.12 -0.06
CA PRO A 284 -21.31 17.74 -0.93
C PRO A 284 -20.13 18.72 -0.80
N PRO A 285 -18.87 18.21 -0.80
CA PRO A 285 -17.70 19.06 -0.71
C PRO A 285 -17.60 19.99 -1.94
N THR A 286 -17.12 21.20 -1.68
CA THR A 286 -16.82 22.22 -2.68
C THR A 286 -15.64 21.80 -3.57
N PRO A 287 -15.49 22.39 -4.77
CA PRO A 287 -14.31 22.15 -5.61
C PRO A 287 -12.99 22.42 -4.89
N ASP A 288 -12.91 23.50 -4.11
CA ASP A 288 -11.69 23.88 -3.37
C ASP A 288 -11.32 22.84 -2.29
N GLU A 289 -12.31 22.28 -1.58
CA GLU A 289 -12.08 21.21 -0.60
C GLU A 289 -11.53 19.96 -1.28
N ILE A 290 -12.04 19.61 -2.45
CA ILE A 290 -11.54 18.45 -3.20
C ILE A 290 -10.16 18.73 -3.80
N ASP A 291 -9.89 19.94 -4.29
CA ASP A 291 -8.59 20.29 -4.86
C ASP A 291 -7.49 20.26 -3.78
N ALA A 292 -7.83 20.58 -2.52
CA ALA A 292 -6.93 20.41 -1.39
C ALA A 292 -6.55 18.93 -1.13
N LEU A 293 -7.45 17.98 -1.41
CA LEU A 293 -7.19 16.53 -1.31
C LEU A 293 -6.41 15.98 -2.51
N ASN A 294 -6.51 16.63 -3.68
CA ASN A 294 -5.79 16.27 -4.90
C ASN A 294 -4.39 16.87 -4.99
N THR A 295 -4.08 17.85 -4.16
CA THR A 295 -2.77 18.51 -4.13
C THR A 295 -1.81 17.68 -3.27
N ALA A 296 -0.65 17.33 -3.85
CA ALA A 296 0.43 16.69 -3.12
C ALA A 296 1.08 17.74 -2.20
N PRO A 297 1.24 17.47 -0.90
CA PRO A 297 2.04 18.33 -0.03
C PRO A 297 3.51 18.26 -0.45
N ASP A 298 4.28 19.28 -0.08
CA ASP A 298 5.74 19.18 -0.13
C ASP A 298 6.19 17.97 0.70
N THR A 299 7.26 17.30 0.26
CA THR A 299 7.85 16.19 1.02
C THR A 299 8.29 16.72 2.38
N ALA A 300 7.86 16.07 3.47
CA ALA A 300 8.29 16.44 4.82
C ALA A 300 9.82 16.31 4.93
N GLU A 301 10.50 17.41 5.24
CA GLU A 301 11.97 17.41 5.36
C GLU A 301 12.43 16.79 6.69
N ASP A 302 11.62 16.92 7.75
CA ASP A 302 11.96 16.41 9.08
C ASP A 302 11.81 14.89 9.17
N ASP A 303 12.88 14.22 9.61
CA ASP A 303 12.96 12.77 9.83
C ASP A 303 12.59 11.94 8.58
N ILE A 304 12.84 12.46 7.39
CA ILE A 304 12.41 11.85 6.11
C ILE A 304 12.85 10.38 5.97
N GLY A 305 14.08 10.07 6.39
CA GLY A 305 14.58 8.69 6.39
C GLY A 305 13.77 7.75 7.29
N VAL A 306 13.37 8.22 8.48
CA VAL A 306 12.54 7.44 9.42
C VAL A 306 11.13 7.28 8.86
N ARG A 307 10.53 8.37 8.36
CA ARG A 307 9.19 8.38 7.77
C ARG A 307 9.06 7.38 6.62
N LEU A 308 9.99 7.42 5.66
CA LEU A 308 10.02 6.51 4.52
C LEU A 308 10.13 5.05 4.97
N ALA A 309 11.00 4.77 5.95
CA ALA A 309 11.16 3.41 6.48
C ALA A 309 9.89 2.88 7.16
N ILE A 310 9.25 3.68 8.03
CA ILE A 310 7.99 3.28 8.69
C ILE A 310 6.87 3.11 7.65
N MET A 311 6.74 4.04 6.71
CA MET A 311 5.72 3.97 5.66
C MET A 311 5.88 2.73 4.78
N GLN A 312 7.09 2.40 4.33
CA GLN A 312 7.34 1.18 3.55
C GLN A 312 6.98 -0.09 4.32
N ARG A 313 7.26 -0.12 5.63
CA ARG A 313 6.91 -1.25 6.49
C ARG A 313 5.41 -1.34 6.72
N LEU A 314 4.73 -0.21 6.95
CA LEU A 314 3.27 -0.14 7.05
C LEU A 314 2.59 -0.66 5.78
N LEU A 315 3.04 -0.21 4.61
CA LEU A 315 2.53 -0.69 3.31
C LEU A 315 2.74 -2.20 3.17
N GLY A 316 3.90 -2.72 3.56
CA GLY A 316 4.18 -4.15 3.55
C GLY A 316 3.32 -4.98 4.50
N LEU A 317 2.78 -4.38 5.58
CA LEU A 317 1.87 -5.05 6.52
C LEU A 317 0.41 -5.02 6.08
N ARG A 318 0.02 -4.07 5.24
CA ARG A 318 -1.39 -3.74 4.96
C ARG A 318 -1.80 -3.96 3.50
N CYS A 319 -0.87 -3.85 2.57
CA CYS A 319 -1.15 -3.83 1.13
C CYS A 319 -0.64 -5.10 0.43
N THR A 320 -1.22 -5.38 -0.74
CA THR A 320 -0.71 -6.41 -1.65
C THR A 320 0.65 -6.01 -2.24
N GLU A 321 1.43 -6.99 -2.73
CA GLU A 321 2.74 -6.74 -3.33
C GLU A 321 2.68 -5.74 -4.50
N SER A 322 1.61 -5.78 -5.32
CA SER A 322 1.41 -4.83 -6.41
C SER A 322 1.32 -3.39 -5.92
N LEU A 323 0.55 -3.14 -4.85
CA LEU A 323 0.40 -1.80 -4.28
C LEU A 323 1.69 -1.33 -3.61
N VAL A 324 2.44 -2.23 -2.98
CA VAL A 324 3.76 -1.91 -2.41
C VAL A 324 4.73 -1.50 -3.51
N ASN A 325 4.73 -2.19 -4.65
CA ASN A 325 5.58 -1.84 -5.79
C ASN A 325 5.21 -0.48 -6.39
N ASP A 326 3.91 -0.19 -6.52
CA ASP A 326 3.42 1.12 -6.96
C ASP A 326 3.88 2.24 -6.02
N ALA A 327 3.81 2.02 -4.71
CA ALA A 327 4.23 2.99 -3.71
C ALA A 327 5.73 3.25 -3.74
N ASN A 328 6.55 2.20 -3.91
CA ASN A 328 7.99 2.36 -4.06
C ASN A 328 8.32 3.17 -5.31
N ALA A 329 7.73 2.84 -6.46
CA ALA A 329 7.95 3.57 -7.70
C ALA A 329 7.56 5.06 -7.59
N ALA A 330 6.51 5.38 -6.83
CA ALA A 330 6.07 6.75 -6.57
C ALA A 330 7.04 7.55 -5.68
N LEU A 331 7.82 6.87 -4.83
CA LEU A 331 8.72 7.48 -3.85
C LEU A 331 10.20 7.25 -4.17
N ASP A 332 10.52 6.64 -5.31
CA ASP A 332 11.90 6.32 -5.72
C ASP A 332 12.80 7.57 -5.71
N ALA A 333 12.28 8.71 -6.18
CA ALA A 333 13.03 9.97 -6.18
C ALA A 333 13.37 10.46 -4.76
N ASP A 334 12.44 10.29 -3.80
CA ASP A 334 12.64 10.67 -2.41
C ASP A 334 13.65 9.73 -1.73
N LEU A 335 13.62 8.42 -2.04
CA LEU A 335 14.59 7.44 -1.57
C LEU A 335 16.00 7.68 -2.11
N ASP A 336 16.12 7.95 -3.42
CA ASP A 336 17.39 8.25 -4.07
C ASP A 336 18.02 9.57 -3.59
N ALA A 337 17.19 10.49 -3.09
CA ALA A 337 17.63 11.76 -2.54
C ALA A 337 18.25 11.64 -1.13
N LEU A 338 18.02 10.54 -0.41
CA LEU A 338 18.49 10.36 0.98
C LEU A 338 20.02 10.42 1.08
N LYS A 339 20.52 11.27 1.99
CA LYS A 339 21.96 11.50 2.20
C LYS A 339 22.26 11.70 3.68
N GLY A 340 23.54 11.58 4.05
CA GLY A 340 24.01 11.92 5.40
C GLY A 340 23.32 11.11 6.50
N GLU A 341 22.72 11.79 7.46
CA GLU A 341 22.00 11.17 8.58
C GLU A 341 20.69 10.50 8.14
N ASP A 342 20.02 10.99 7.08
CA ASP A 342 18.72 10.46 6.67
C ASP A 342 18.81 9.03 6.13
N ILE A 343 19.86 8.72 5.36
CA ILE A 343 20.09 7.35 4.89
C ILE A 343 20.50 6.41 6.03
N ILE A 344 21.17 6.92 7.07
CA ILE A 344 21.50 6.13 8.27
C ILE A 344 20.21 5.83 9.03
N ALA A 345 19.39 6.85 9.28
CA ALA A 345 18.11 6.75 9.95
C ALA A 345 17.15 5.81 9.20
N PHE A 346 17.07 5.91 7.87
CA PHE A 346 16.28 5.01 7.03
C PHE A 346 16.69 3.54 7.20
N ASN A 347 17.99 3.24 7.07
CA ASN A 347 18.48 1.86 7.20
C ASN A 347 18.27 1.30 8.62
N ALA A 348 18.55 2.12 9.63
CA ALA A 348 18.36 1.77 11.04
C ALA A 348 16.88 1.47 11.36
N THR A 349 16.00 2.39 10.98
CA THR A 349 14.55 2.27 11.19
C THR A 349 14.00 1.08 10.40
N SER A 350 14.44 0.89 9.16
CA SER A 350 14.02 -0.24 8.31
C SER A 350 14.36 -1.60 8.91
N GLU A 351 15.51 -1.72 9.59
CA GLU A 351 15.91 -2.93 10.31
C GLU A 351 15.06 -3.15 11.56
N ILE A 352 14.84 -2.10 12.36
CA ILE A 352 14.03 -2.15 13.58
C ILE A 352 12.58 -2.51 13.25
N TYR A 353 11.91 -1.72 12.40
CA TYR A 353 10.51 -1.93 12.02
C TYR A 353 10.30 -3.17 11.14
N GLY A 354 11.37 -3.76 10.60
CA GLY A 354 11.33 -5.05 9.92
C GLY A 354 11.40 -6.26 10.86
N ALA A 355 11.66 -6.06 12.16
CA ALA A 355 11.85 -7.14 13.10
C ALA A 355 10.54 -7.53 13.82
N ALA A 356 10.34 -8.84 14.01
CA ALA A 356 9.22 -9.38 14.79
C ALA A 356 9.14 -8.82 16.21
N ARG A 357 10.28 -8.43 16.80
CA ARG A 357 10.32 -7.79 18.12
C ARG A 357 9.71 -6.40 18.12
N MET A 358 9.92 -5.61 17.07
CA MET A 358 9.29 -4.31 16.94
C MET A 358 7.80 -4.46 16.69
N LEU A 359 7.40 -5.36 15.79
CA LEU A 359 5.98 -5.67 15.54
C LEU A 359 5.26 -6.00 16.85
N LEU A 360 5.83 -6.89 17.67
CA LEU A 360 5.25 -7.28 18.96
C LEU A 360 5.31 -6.13 19.99
N ALA A 361 6.36 -5.30 19.97
CA ALA A 361 6.47 -4.12 20.82
C ALA A 361 5.41 -3.06 20.52
N CYS A 362 4.84 -3.07 19.30
CA CYS A 362 3.78 -2.19 18.88
C CYS A 362 2.38 -2.59 19.37
N VAL A 363 2.19 -3.81 19.88
CA VAL A 363 0.90 -4.27 20.41
C VAL A 363 0.62 -3.54 21.72
N ASN A 364 -0.35 -2.62 21.68
CA ASN A 364 -0.68 -1.76 22.82
C ASN A 364 -1.74 -2.40 23.72
N ASP A 365 -2.65 -3.20 23.16
CA ASP A 365 -3.60 -4.00 23.93
C ASP A 365 -2.84 -5.09 24.68
N ARG A 366 -2.75 -4.93 26.02
CA ARG A 366 -2.03 -5.86 26.89
C ARG A 366 -2.63 -7.25 26.87
N ASP A 367 -3.95 -7.38 26.75
CA ASP A 367 -4.60 -8.68 26.73
C ASP A 367 -4.28 -9.43 25.43
N VAL A 368 -4.21 -8.70 24.31
CA VAL A 368 -3.74 -9.27 23.02
C VAL A 368 -2.27 -9.64 23.11
N PHE A 369 -1.43 -8.74 23.64
CA PHE A 369 0.00 -8.99 23.82
C PHE A 369 0.22 -10.29 24.63
N ASP A 370 -0.44 -10.40 25.79
CA ASP A 370 -0.34 -11.55 26.69
C ASP A 370 -0.87 -12.84 26.04
N ALA A 371 -1.96 -12.75 25.26
CA ALA A 371 -2.50 -13.89 24.51
C ALA A 371 -1.57 -14.37 23.39
N VAL A 372 -0.96 -13.44 22.64
CA VAL A 372 -0.04 -13.73 21.53
C VAL A 372 1.26 -14.37 22.02
N ILE A 373 1.79 -13.90 23.14
CA ILE A 373 3.01 -14.48 23.73
C ILE A 373 2.74 -15.77 24.52
N GLY A 374 1.47 -16.04 24.85
CA GLY A 374 0.95 -17.34 25.29
C GLY A 374 1.82 -18.06 26.33
N GLY A 375 1.78 -17.62 27.59
CA GLY A 375 2.14 -18.49 28.71
C GLY A 375 3.63 -18.86 28.86
N ARG A 376 4.57 -18.01 28.45
CA ARG A 376 5.98 -18.12 28.92
C ARG A 376 6.09 -17.71 30.38
N GLY A 377 5.56 -18.54 31.28
CA GLY A 377 5.71 -18.35 32.72
C GLY A 377 7.18 -18.14 33.07
N GLY A 378 7.49 -16.99 33.68
CA GLY A 378 8.82 -16.69 34.24
C GLY A 378 9.56 -15.48 33.62
N CYS A 379 9.09 -14.86 32.54
CA CYS A 379 9.65 -13.59 32.06
C CYS A 379 8.57 -12.55 31.71
N ASP A 380 8.75 -11.31 32.17
CA ASP A 380 7.98 -10.18 31.67
C ASP A 380 8.57 -9.79 30.30
N PHE A 381 8.01 -10.36 29.23
CA PHE A 381 8.44 -10.05 27.87
C PHE A 381 8.17 -8.58 27.50
N GLY A 382 7.32 -7.89 28.28
CA GLY A 382 7.14 -6.45 28.18
C GLY A 382 8.44 -5.69 28.46
N ASP A 383 9.14 -6.02 29.54
CA ASP A 383 10.43 -5.39 29.89
C ASP A 383 11.53 -5.71 28.86
N VAL A 384 11.48 -6.92 28.29
CA VAL A 384 12.43 -7.32 27.23
C VAL A 384 12.28 -6.42 26.00
N LEU A 385 11.06 -5.98 25.69
CA LEU A 385 10.79 -5.14 24.51
C LEU A 385 10.96 -3.63 24.75
N SER A 386 11.31 -3.20 25.97
CA SER A 386 11.53 -1.78 26.29
C SER A 386 12.44 -1.06 25.29
N PRO A 387 13.59 -1.61 24.84
CA PRO A 387 14.43 -0.93 23.85
C PRO A 387 13.72 -0.65 22.52
N MET A 388 12.75 -1.48 22.12
CA MET A 388 11.93 -1.24 20.92
C MET A 388 10.84 -0.20 21.21
N ARG A 389 10.19 -0.27 22.39
CA ARG A 389 9.16 0.69 22.79
C ARG A 389 9.71 2.10 22.96
N ASP A 390 10.91 2.25 23.51
CA ASP A 390 11.53 3.54 23.81
C ASP A 390 11.94 4.29 22.53
N VAL A 391 12.25 3.58 21.45
CA VAL A 391 12.58 4.23 20.17
C VAL A 391 11.34 4.61 19.36
N ARG A 392 10.14 4.16 19.73
CA ARG A 392 8.90 4.47 19.00
C ARG A 392 8.59 5.97 19.03
N PRO A 393 8.35 6.62 17.88
CA PRO A 393 7.92 8.01 17.83
C PRO A 393 6.66 8.32 18.62
N MET A 394 5.68 7.40 18.68
CA MET A 394 4.47 7.64 19.50
C MET A 394 4.78 7.71 21.00
N ASN A 395 5.91 7.16 21.44
CA ASN A 395 6.39 7.20 22.82
C ASN A 395 7.44 8.32 23.05
N GLY A 396 7.66 9.19 22.06
CA GLY A 396 8.67 10.25 22.11
C GLY A 396 10.07 9.84 21.65
N GLY A 397 10.23 8.63 21.11
CA GLY A 397 11.46 8.15 20.49
C GLY A 397 11.70 8.72 19.08
N LYS A 398 12.84 8.41 18.48
CA LYS A 398 13.24 8.92 17.15
C LYS A 398 13.01 7.93 15.99
N GLY A 399 12.33 6.82 16.24
CA GLY A 399 12.21 5.66 15.34
C GLY A 399 13.38 4.67 15.46
N TRP A 400 14.56 5.13 15.90
CA TRP A 400 15.72 4.26 16.08
C TRP A 400 16.70 4.79 17.13
N SER A 401 17.60 3.92 17.58
CA SER A 401 18.83 4.28 18.30
C SER A 401 19.91 3.23 18.04
N GLU A 402 21.18 3.60 18.18
CA GLU A 402 22.29 2.64 18.06
C GLU A 402 22.19 1.52 19.11
N GLU A 403 21.75 1.86 20.32
CA GLU A 403 21.54 0.91 21.41
C GLU A 403 20.44 -0.10 21.08
N ALA A 404 19.29 0.37 20.58
CA ALA A 404 18.19 -0.48 20.16
C ALA A 404 18.59 -1.40 19.00
N LEU A 405 19.36 -0.89 18.03
CA LEU A 405 19.90 -1.71 16.93
C LEU A 405 20.88 -2.77 17.43
N LEU A 406 21.81 -2.40 18.30
CA LEU A 406 22.77 -3.34 18.87
C LEU A 406 22.05 -4.42 19.68
N TRP A 407 21.08 -4.00 20.50
CA TRP A 407 20.22 -4.91 21.24
C TRP A 407 19.48 -5.85 20.30
N LEU A 408 18.86 -5.35 19.23
CA LEU A 408 18.12 -6.17 18.27
C LEU A 408 19.02 -7.22 17.61
N ARG A 409 20.23 -6.82 17.19
CA ARG A 409 21.20 -7.71 16.52
C ARG A 409 21.77 -8.77 17.46
N THR A 410 21.92 -8.44 18.74
CA THR A 410 22.46 -9.37 19.76
C THR A 410 21.38 -10.28 20.35
N ALA A 411 20.18 -9.76 20.57
CA ALA A 411 19.02 -10.53 21.03
C ALA A 411 18.50 -11.50 19.96
N SER A 412 18.71 -11.20 18.67
CA SER A 412 18.36 -12.09 17.55
C SER A 412 19.36 -13.21 17.31
N GLY A 413 20.48 -13.25 18.03
CA GLY A 413 21.40 -14.38 18.01
C GLY A 413 20.72 -15.61 18.60
N VAL A 414 20.48 -16.63 17.78
CA VAL A 414 20.24 -17.99 18.29
C VAL A 414 21.57 -18.45 18.87
N ASP A 415 21.60 -18.66 20.19
CA ASP A 415 22.77 -19.22 20.85
C ASP A 415 22.84 -20.72 20.53
N PHE A 416 23.66 -21.07 19.53
CA PHE A 416 23.94 -22.44 19.15
C PHE A 416 24.94 -23.13 20.10
N SER A 417 25.44 -22.47 21.15
CA SER A 417 26.38 -23.09 22.09
C SER A 417 25.77 -24.31 22.79
N ALA A 418 24.45 -24.32 22.99
CA ALA A 418 23.72 -25.49 23.50
C ALA A 418 23.70 -26.68 22.51
N LEU A 419 23.81 -26.44 21.20
CA LEU A 419 23.94 -27.47 20.17
C LEU A 419 25.39 -27.94 19.99
N ALA A 420 26.36 -27.15 20.42
CA ALA A 420 27.78 -27.53 20.40
C ALA A 420 28.20 -28.40 21.61
N ALA A 421 27.36 -28.50 22.65
CA ALA A 421 27.63 -29.30 23.84
C ALA A 421 27.23 -30.80 23.71
N GLY A 422 26.73 -31.23 22.55
CA GLY A 422 26.22 -32.59 22.33
C GLY A 422 27.23 -33.62 21.79
N ASP A 423 28.41 -33.20 21.32
CA ASP A 423 29.33 -34.07 20.56
C ASP A 423 30.71 -34.25 21.22
N SER A 424 30.75 -34.42 22.55
CA SER A 424 31.93 -34.99 23.19
C SER A 424 31.56 -35.99 24.30
N GLU A 425 31.69 -37.25 23.91
CA GLU A 425 31.97 -38.43 24.75
C GLU A 425 30.79 -39.26 25.24
N THR A 426 30.27 -40.06 24.29
CA THR A 426 30.02 -41.48 24.51
C THR A 426 31.29 -42.21 24.98
N GLY A 427 31.22 -42.93 26.09
CA GLY A 427 32.29 -43.84 26.48
C GLY A 427 32.04 -44.65 27.74
N SER A 428 31.12 -45.64 27.66
CA SER A 428 31.08 -46.94 28.40
C SER A 428 31.17 -46.90 29.94
N SER A 429 30.45 -47.65 30.76
CA SER A 429 29.78 -48.94 30.60
C SER A 429 29.01 -49.25 31.90
N ASP A 430 27.70 -49.50 31.77
CA ASP A 430 27.00 -50.65 32.37
C ASP A 430 26.66 -50.64 33.89
N PRO A 431 25.73 -51.49 34.37
CA PRO A 431 24.38 -51.00 34.66
C PRO A 431 23.78 -51.45 36.02
N THR A 432 22.61 -50.88 36.35
CA THR A 432 21.56 -51.34 37.30
C THR A 432 21.84 -51.30 38.82
N PRO A 433 20.80 -51.45 39.69
CA PRO A 433 19.47 -50.82 39.69
C PRO A 433 19.07 -50.29 41.09
N PHE A 434 18.23 -49.25 41.14
CA PHE A 434 16.95 -49.18 41.88
C PHE A 434 16.25 -47.86 41.57
#